data_AF-X0ZGL5-F1
#
_entry.id   AF-X0ZGL5-F1
#
_cell.length_a   1.000
_cell.length_b   1.000
_cell.length_c   1.000
_cell.angle_alpha   90.00
_cell.angle_beta   90.00
_cell.angle_gamma   90.00
#
_symmetry.space_group_name_H-M   'P 1'
#
loop_
_entity.id
_entity.type
_entity.pdbx_description
1 polymer ?
#
loop_
_entity_poly.entity_id
_entity_poly.type
_entity_poly.pdbx_seq_one_letter_code
_entity_poly.pdbx_strand_id
1 'polypeptide(L)' 'GDFSALVSYLKTKNKKTIIFSTIETCSRRLRRITYRFIEINQLRGILEWKK' A
#
# COMPACT_ATOMS: atom_id res chain seq x y z
N GLY A 1 1.92 -11.42 -2.24
CA GLY A 1 1.31 -12.21 -1.16
C GLY A 1 0.17 -11.41 -0.53
N ASP A 2 -0.81 -12.08 0.07
CA ASP A 2 -1.93 -11.40 0.74
C ASP A 2 -1.54 -10.93 2.15
N PHE A 3 -1.32 -9.62 2.31
CA PHE A 3 -0.98 -8.99 3.59
C PHE A 3 -2.22 -8.53 4.37
N SER A 4 -3.43 -8.90 3.94
CA SER A 4 -4.67 -8.38 4.53
C SER A 4 -4.79 -8.69 6.03
N ALA A 5 -4.43 -9.91 6.43
CA ALA A 5 -4.47 -10.33 7.83
C ALA A 5 -3.50 -9.50 8.71
N LEU A 6 -2.29 -9.25 8.22
CA LEU A 6 -1.28 -8.46 8.93
C LEU A 6 -1.75 -7.01 9.11
N VAL A 7 -2.25 -6.39 8.04
CA VAL A 7 -2.73 -5.00 8.10
C VAL A 7 -3.94 -4.88 9.02
N SER A 8 -4.86 -5.84 8.98
CA SER A 8 -5.98 -5.90 9.93
C SER A 8 -5.49 -6.01 11.38
N TYR A 9 -4.50 -6.86 11.67
CA TYR A 9 -3.91 -6.97 13.00
C TYR A 9 -3.22 -5.67 13.45
N LEU A 10 -2.44 -5.02 12.57
CA LEU A 10 -1.78 -3.75 12.90
C LEU A 10 -2.81 -2.64 13.19
N LYS A 11 -3.94 -2.65 12.49
CA LYS A 11 -5.06 -1.73 12.76
C LYS A 11 -5.67 -1.94 14.15
N THR A 12 -5.83 -3.18 14.61
CA THR A 12 -6.34 -3.43 15.99
C THR A 12 -5.34 -3.00 17.07
N LYS A 13 -4.05 -2.93 16.74
CA LYS A 13 -2.99 -2.34 17.58
C LYS A 13 -2.85 -0.81 17.42
N ASN A 14 -3.83 -0.17 16.78
CA ASN A 14 -3.85 1.27 16.48
C ASN A 14 -2.61 1.76 15.70
N LYS A 15 -2.00 0.89 14.89
CA LYS A 15 -0.88 1.23 14.02
C LYS A 15 -1.38 1.68 12.66
N LYS A 16 -0.79 2.75 12.13
CA LYS A 16 -1.06 3.25 10.77
C LYS A 16 -0.18 2.51 9.77
N THR A 17 -0.79 1.97 8.72
CA THR A 17 -0.09 1.25 7.64
C THR A 17 -0.14 2.04 6.35
N ILE A 18 1.00 2.14 5.67
CA ILE A 18 1.10 2.74 4.33
C ILE A 18 1.53 1.64 3.37
N ILE A 19 0.80 1.47 2.27
CA ILE A 19 1.14 0.51 1.22
C ILE A 19 1.48 1.24 -0.05
N PHE A 20 2.62 0.86 -0.63
CA PHE A 20 3.06 1.25 -1.95
C PHE A 20 2.85 0.05 -2.88
N SER A 21 1.94 0.17 -3.85
CA SER A 21 1.73 -0.88 -4.86
C SER A 21 1.06 -0.30 -6.11
N THR A 22 0.99 -1.04 -7.20
CA THR A 22 0.09 -0.69 -8.33
C THR A 22 -1.35 -1.09 -8.00
N ILE A 23 -2.33 -0.37 -8.54
CA ILE A 23 -3.76 -0.65 -8.34
C ILE A 23 -4.15 -2.01 -8.96
N GLU A 24 -3.49 -2.38 -10.06
CA GLU A 24 -3.75 -3.63 -10.80
C GLU A 24 -3.38 -4.87 -9.99
N THR A 25 -2.28 -4.81 -9.24
CA THR A 25 -1.74 -5.96 -8.50
C THR A 25 -2.14 -5.99 -7.03
N CYS A 26 -2.56 -4.85 -6.46
CA CYS A 26 -2.97 -4.78 -5.07
C CYS A 26 -4.40 -5.29 -4.87
N SER A 27 -4.61 -6.15 -3.86
CA SER A 27 -5.94 -6.62 -3.49
C SER A 27 -6.88 -5.47 -3.10
N ARG A 28 -8.12 -5.49 -3.59
CA ARG A 28 -9.18 -4.55 -3.20
C ARG A 28 -9.41 -4.53 -1.69
N ARG A 29 -9.33 -5.71 -1.04
CA ARG A 29 -9.47 -5.85 0.42
C ARG A 29 -8.37 -5.09 1.13
N LEU A 30 -7.12 -5.34 0.73
CA LEU A 30 -5.93 -4.71 1.32
C LEU A 30 -5.99 -3.18 1.21
N ARG A 31 -6.42 -2.64 0.05
CA ARG A 31 -6.60 -1.19 -0.13
C ARG A 31 -7.62 -0.58 0.83
N ARG A 32 -8.73 -1.26 1.09
CA ARG A 32 -9.79 -0.75 1.97
C ARG A 32 -9.39 -0.71 3.45
N ILE A 33 -8.58 -1.67 3.89
CA ILE A 33 -8.20 -1.78 5.31
C ILE A 33 -6.94 -0.98 5.66
N THR A 34 -6.13 -0.64 4.66
CA THR A 34 -4.89 0.13 4.82
C THR A 34 -5.20 1.59 5.13
N TYR A 35 -4.40 2.20 6.00
CA TYR A 35 -4.59 3.61 6.37
C TYR A 35 -4.30 4.55 5.19
N ARG A 36 -3.24 4.31 4.43
CA ARG A 36 -2.93 5.07 3.20
C ARG A 36 -2.40 4.15 2.10
N PHE A 37 -2.98 4.26 0.91
CA PHE A 37 -2.48 3.59 -0.29
C PHE A 37 -1.80 4.62 -1.19
N ILE A 38 -0.61 4.30 -1.68
CA ILE A 38 0.17 5.14 -2.60
C ILE A 38 0.45 4.31 -3.85
N GLU A 39 0.05 4.84 -5.00
CA GLU A 39 0.28 4.17 -6.27
C GLU A 39 1.73 4.35 -6.71
N ILE A 40 2.46 3.26 -6.90
CA ILE A 40 3.90 3.30 -7.25
C ILE A 40 4.14 4.03 -8.59
N ASN A 41 3.18 4.01 -9.52
CA ASN A 41 3.31 4.72 -10.79
C ASN A 41 3.48 6.24 -10.60
N GLN A 42 2.97 6.80 -9.51
CA GLN A 42 3.21 8.22 -9.15
C GLN A 42 4.66 8.49 -8.72
N LEU A 43 5.40 7.46 -8.30
CA LEU A 43 6.80 7.55 -7.88
C LEU A 43 7.78 7.23 -9.02
N ARG A 44 7.34 6.54 -10.07
CA ARG A 44 8.19 6.19 -11.23
C ARG A 44 8.77 7.43 -11.93
N GLY A 45 7.95 8.46 -12.15
CA GLY A 45 8.44 9.72 -12.74
C GLY A 45 9.52 10.40 -11.91
N ILE A 46 9.50 10.24 -10.57
CA ILE A 46 10.50 10.80 -9.65
C ILE A 46 11.79 9.97 -9.66
N LEU A 47 11.69 8.65 -9.78
CA LEU A 47 12.84 7.74 -9.85
C LEU A 47 13.59 7.82 -11.19
N GLU A 48 12.87 8.00 -12.30
CA GLU A 48 13.50 8.22 -13.61
C GLU A 48 14.23 9.57 -13.68
N TRP A 49 13.73 10.60 -12.99
CA TRP A 49 14.39 11.91 -12.88
C TRP A 49 15.74 11.90 -12.13
N LYS A 50 16.01 10.88 -11.32
CA LYS A 50 17.26 10.77 -10.54
C LYS A 50 18.35 9.96 -11.24
N LYS A 51 18.09 9.43 -12.43
CA LYS A 51 19.02 8.61 -13.21
C LYS A 51 19.84 9.47 -14.16
#